data_AF-A0A958LKB3-F1
#
_entry.id   AF-A0A958LKB3-F1
#
_cell.length_a   1.000
_cell.length_b   1.000
_cell.length_c   1.000
_cell.angle_alpha   90.00
_cell.angle_beta   90.00
_cell.angle_gamma   90.00
#
_symmetry.space_group_name_H-M   'P 1'
#
loop_
_entity.id
_entity.type
_entity.pdbx_description
1 polymer ?
#
loop_
_entity_poly.entity_id
_entity_poly.type
_entity_poly.pdbx_seq_one_letter_code
_entity_poly.pdbx_strand_id
1 'polypeptide(L)'
;MIYGGIFDIEGKTKRIEELDQQAQNPSIWNSHKEMQKINSEKVLLDRSISDWSHLNQKIEDSEVLLEMADEAGDENSFEEVKNDLISIGSKIKGLELKVLMSGETDQNSAYL
;
A
#
# COMPACT_ATOMS: atom_id res chain seq x y z
N MET A 1 0.10 -15.71 -9.13
CA MET A 1 -0.96 -14.93 -8.46
C MET A 1 -0.84 -13.49 -8.92
N ILE A 2 -1.93 -12.88 -9.39
CA ILE A 2 -1.93 -11.50 -9.89
C ILE A 2 -2.17 -10.58 -8.69
N TYR A 3 -1.09 -10.24 -7.99
CA TYR A 3 -1.14 -9.34 -6.82
C TYR A 3 -1.31 -7.85 -7.19
N GLY A 4 -1.39 -7.51 -8.47
CA GLY A 4 -1.49 -6.12 -8.94
C GLY A 4 -2.91 -5.54 -9.01
N GLY A 5 -3.97 -6.36 -8.99
CA GLY A 5 -5.32 -5.93 -9.38
C GLY A 5 -6.06 -5.02 -8.39
N ILE A 6 -5.83 -5.20 -7.08
CA ILE A 6 -6.50 -4.39 -6.03
C ILE A 6 -5.65 -3.18 -5.60
N PHE A 7 -4.32 -3.31 -5.64
CA PHE A 7 -3.42 -2.26 -5.19
C PHE A 7 -2.97 -1.31 -6.30
N ASP A 8 -3.10 -1.69 -7.57
CA ASP A 8 -2.79 -0.89 -8.78
C ASP A 8 -1.58 0.05 -8.59
N ILE A 9 -0.44 -0.54 -8.22
CA ILE A 9 0.78 0.22 -7.90
C ILE A 9 1.28 1.00 -9.11
N GLU A 10 1.19 0.41 -10.29
CA GLU A 10 1.57 1.05 -11.55
C GLU A 10 0.67 2.27 -11.85
N GLY A 11 -0.65 2.11 -11.74
CA GLY A 11 -1.59 3.22 -11.91
C GLY A 11 -1.40 4.33 -10.88
N LYS A 12 -1.15 3.98 -9.61
CA LYS A 12 -0.85 4.96 -8.54
C LYS A 12 0.46 5.71 -8.80
N THR A 13 1.49 5.02 -9.27
CA THR A 13 2.79 5.62 -9.61
C THR A 13 2.65 6.59 -10.78
N LYS A 14 1.95 6.17 -11.84
CA LYS A 14 1.63 7.04 -12.97
C LYS A 14 0.81 8.26 -12.56
N ARG A 15 -0.14 8.09 -11.63
CA ARG A 15 -0.92 9.21 -11.10
C ARG A 15 -0.06 10.23 -10.34
N ILE A 16 0.93 9.77 -9.57
CA ILE A 16 1.91 10.66 -8.93
C ILE A 16 2.69 11.45 -9.98
N GLU A 17 3.14 10.81 -11.06
CA GLU A 17 3.83 11.50 -12.15
C GLU A 17 2.96 12.56 -12.83
N GLU A 18 1.69 12.26 -13.08
CA GLU A 18 0.71 13.23 -13.61
C GLU A 18 0.50 14.42 -12.67
N LEU A 19 0.43 14.16 -11.36
CA LEU A 19 0.31 15.19 -10.33
C LEU A 19 1.57 16.07 -10.27
N ASP A 20 2.75 15.48 -10.45
CA ASP A 20 4.01 16.22 -10.54
C ASP A 20 4.10 17.10 -11.77
N GLN A 21 3.62 16.62 -12.92
CA GLN A 21 3.51 17.45 -14.13
C GLN A 21 2.53 18.61 -13.93
N GLN A 22 1.40 18.38 -13.25
CA GLN A 22 0.46 19.45 -12.91
C GLN A 22 1.07 20.47 -11.94
N ALA A 23 1.85 20.03 -10.96
CA ALA A 23 2.54 20.90 -10.01
C ALA A 23 3.60 21.80 -10.67
N GLN A 24 4.12 21.41 -11.85
CA GLN A 24 5.05 22.25 -12.64
C GLN A 24 4.36 23.42 -13.35
N ASN A 25 3.03 23.41 -13.48
CA ASN A 25 2.29 24.51 -14.11
C ASN A 25 2.33 25.75 -13.20
N PRO A 26 2.88 26.90 -13.64
CA PRO A 26 2.97 28.12 -12.84
C PRO A 26 1.62 28.62 -12.32
N SER A 27 0.53 28.39 -13.05
CA SER A 27 -0.82 28.78 -12.63
C SER A 27 -1.33 27.95 -11.45
N ILE A 28 -0.96 26.67 -11.40
CA ILE A 28 -1.29 25.76 -10.29
C ILE A 28 -0.36 26.03 -9.10
N TRP A 29 0.93 26.21 -9.37
CA TRP A 29 1.93 26.55 -8.35
C TRP A 29 1.59 27.82 -7.56
N ASN A 30 1.06 28.83 -8.25
CA ASN A 30 0.60 30.08 -7.62
C ASN A 30 -0.73 29.95 -6.86
N SER A 31 -1.43 28.83 -7.00
CA SER A 31 -2.68 28.54 -6.29
C SER A 31 -2.43 27.63 -5.09
N HIS A 32 -2.45 28.23 -3.89
CA HIS A 32 -2.26 27.49 -2.64
C HIS A 32 -3.26 26.31 -2.47
N LYS A 33 -4.53 26.53 -2.86
CA LYS A 33 -5.60 25.53 -2.73
C LYS A 33 -5.37 24.32 -3.65
N GLU A 34 -4.93 24.55 -4.87
CA GLU A 34 -4.70 23.46 -5.83
C GLU A 34 -3.41 22.71 -5.51
N MET A 35 -2.34 23.40 -5.11
CA MET A 35 -1.13 22.74 -4.61
C MET A 35 -1.38 21.91 -3.34
N GLN A 36 -2.25 22.38 -2.43
CA GLN A 36 -2.60 21.60 -1.24
C GLN A 36 -3.33 20.31 -1.61
N LYS A 37 -4.26 20.35 -2.58
CA LYS A 37 -4.94 19.15 -3.07
C LYS A 37 -3.97 18.16 -3.69
N ILE A 38 -3.10 18.63 -4.59
CA ILE A 38 -2.08 17.80 -5.25
C ILE A 38 -1.19 17.12 -4.21
N ASN A 39 -0.65 17.89 -3.26
CA ASN A 39 0.19 17.33 -2.21
C ASN A 39 -0.56 16.32 -1.32
N SER A 40 -1.82 16.59 -1.00
CA SER A 40 -2.63 15.67 -0.19
C SER A 40 -2.88 14.35 -0.93
N GLU A 41 -3.21 14.42 -2.22
CA GLU A 41 -3.40 13.24 -3.07
C GLU A 41 -2.11 12.44 -3.22
N LYS A 42 -0.98 13.11 -3.48
CA LYS A 42 0.35 12.46 -3.54
C LYS A 42 0.68 11.72 -2.26
N VAL A 43 0.51 12.34 -1.08
CA VAL A 43 0.78 11.70 0.21
C VAL A 43 -0.07 10.45 0.42
N LEU A 44 -1.32 10.44 -0.03
CA LEU A 44 -2.17 9.25 0.07
C LEU A 44 -1.70 8.13 -0.88
N LEU A 45 -1.31 8.48 -2.10
CA LEU A 45 -0.78 7.53 -3.08
C LEU A 45 0.57 6.95 -2.64
N ASP A 46 1.50 7.79 -2.18
CA ASP A 46 2.81 7.39 -1.68
C ASP A 46 2.69 6.45 -0.47
N ARG A 47 1.78 6.74 0.47
CA ARG A 47 1.51 5.84 1.60
C ARG A 47 1.03 4.47 1.13
N SER A 48 0.10 4.43 0.16
CA SER A 48 -0.40 3.18 -0.37
C SER A 48 0.70 2.36 -1.05
N ILE A 49 1.59 3.00 -1.81
CA ILE A 49 2.71 2.35 -2.48
C ILE A 49 3.73 1.84 -1.45
N SER A 50 4.05 2.67 -0.45
CA SER A 50 4.97 2.30 0.63
C SER A 50 4.45 1.13 1.47
N ASP A 51 3.16 1.13 1.82
CA ASP A 51 2.53 0.05 2.58
C ASP A 51 2.61 -1.27 1.81
N TRP A 52 2.34 -1.24 0.51
CA TRP A 52 2.48 -2.39 -0.37
C TRP A 52 3.93 -2.89 -0.45
N SER A 53 4.88 -1.98 -0.71
CA SER A 53 6.30 -2.32 -0.80
C SER A 53 6.81 -2.98 0.48
N HIS A 54 6.39 -2.47 1.64
CA HIS A 54 6.80 -3.00 2.93
C HIS A 54 6.18 -4.40 3.21
N LEU A 55 4.94 -4.64 2.78
CA LEU A 55 4.34 -5.96 2.86
C LEU A 55 5.05 -6.97 1.95
N ASN A 56 5.36 -6.56 0.72
CA ASN A 56 6.09 -7.40 -0.22
C ASN A 56 7.48 -7.77 0.30
N GLN A 57 8.22 -6.79 0.82
CA GLN A 57 9.54 -7.03 1.41
C GLN A 57 9.45 -7.98 2.62
N LYS A 58 8.46 -7.81 3.50
CA LYS A 58 8.26 -8.73 4.62
C LYS A 58 7.97 -10.17 4.20
N ILE A 59 7.28 -10.38 3.08
CA ILE A 59 7.03 -11.71 2.53
C ILE A 59 8.35 -12.32 2.04
N GLU A 60 9.13 -11.56 1.26
CA GLU A 60 10.44 -12.00 0.77
C GLU A 60 11.39 -12.34 1.94
N ASP A 61 11.45 -11.50 2.97
CA ASP A 61 12.25 -11.75 4.18
C ASP A 61 11.77 -13.02 4.91
N SER A 62 10.45 -13.26 4.95
CA SER A 62 9.85 -14.45 5.57
C SER A 62 10.18 -15.73 4.78
N GLU A 63 10.22 -15.66 3.45
CA GLU A 63 10.62 -16.79 2.59
C GLU A 63 12.08 -17.16 2.83
N VAL A 64 12.98 -16.17 2.87
CA VAL A 64 14.41 -16.41 3.16
C VAL A 64 14.60 -17.00 4.56
N LEU A 65 13.90 -16.48 5.57
CA LEU A 65 13.98 -17.00 6.93
C LEU A 65 13.45 -18.44 7.03
N LEU A 66 12.40 -18.77 6.26
CA LEU A 66 11.84 -20.11 6.20
C LEU A 66 12.84 -21.11 5.62
N GLU A 67 13.50 -20.76 4.51
CA GLU A 67 14.54 -21.59 3.89
C GLU A 67 15.69 -21.85 4.87
N MET A 68 16.16 -20.81 5.55
CA MET A 68 17.21 -20.94 6.58
C MET A 68 16.78 -21.82 7.76
N ALA A 69 15.52 -21.70 8.20
CA ALA A 69 14.98 -22.48 9.31
C ALA A 69 14.85 -23.97 8.94
N ASP A 70 14.42 -24.28 7.71
CA ASP A 70 14.32 -25.66 7.21
C ASP A 70 15.72 -26.31 7.10
N GLU A 71 16.70 -25.59 6.56
CA GLU A 71 18.09 -26.07 6.47
C GLU A 71 18.71 -26.32 7.86
N ALA A 72 18.41 -25.46 8.84
CA ALA A 72 18.92 -25.56 10.20
C ALA A 72 18.12 -26.53 11.10
N GLY A 73 16.92 -26.93 10.68
CA GLY A 73 15.96 -27.63 11.54
C GLY A 73 15.51 -26.79 12.75
N ASP A 74 15.46 -25.46 12.61
CA ASP A 74 15.09 -24.54 13.68
C ASP A 74 13.57 -24.30 13.73
N GLU A 75 12.89 -25.11 14.54
CA GLU A 75 11.45 -25.02 14.78
C GLU A 75 11.00 -23.66 15.34
N ASN A 76 11.87 -22.94 16.09
CA ASN A 76 11.50 -21.64 16.63
C ASN A 76 11.42 -20.58 15.53
N SER A 77 12.38 -20.57 14.62
CA SER A 77 12.35 -19.69 13.45
C SER A 77 11.18 -20.02 12.52
N PHE A 78 10.82 -21.29 12.38
CA PHE A 78 9.64 -21.70 11.63
C PHE A 78 8.33 -21.11 12.22
N GLU A 79 8.15 -21.20 13.54
CA GLU A 79 6.98 -20.61 14.20
C GLU A 79 6.99 -19.07 14.15
N GLU A 80 8.17 -18.43 14.16
CA GLU A 80 8.29 -16.99 13.94
C GLU A 80 7.78 -16.57 12.56
N VAL A 81 8.26 -17.23 11.49
CA VAL A 81 7.81 -16.98 10.11
C VAL A 81 6.30 -17.15 9.97
N LYS A 82 5.74 -18.21 10.56
CA LYS A 82 4.30 -18.48 10.54
C LYS A 82 3.50 -17.35 11.18
N ASN A 83 3.96 -16.81 12.31
CA ASN A 83 3.30 -15.68 12.97
C ASN A 83 3.38 -14.41 12.12
N ASP A 84 4.51 -14.17 11.45
CA ASP A 84 4.69 -13.05 10.54
C ASP A 84 3.75 -13.13 9.33
N LEU A 85 3.61 -14.31 8.71
CA LEU A 85 2.68 -14.53 7.60
C LEU A 85 1.22 -14.31 8.02
N ILE A 86 0.82 -14.73 9.23
CA ILE A 86 -0.52 -14.47 9.78
C ILE A 86 -0.75 -12.96 9.93
N SER A 87 0.23 -12.24 10.46
CA SER A 87 0.19 -10.78 10.63
C SER A 87 0.08 -10.05 9.29
N ILE A 88 0.86 -10.46 8.29
CA ILE A 88 0.81 -9.93 6.92
C ILE A 88 -0.58 -10.17 6.30
N GLY A 89 -1.12 -11.38 6.41
CA GLY A 89 -2.46 -11.70 5.90
C GLY A 89 -3.57 -10.84 6.53
N SER A 90 -3.47 -10.55 7.83
CA SER A 90 -4.39 -9.65 8.52
C SER A 90 -4.31 -8.21 7.99
N LYS A 91 -3.08 -7.71 7.75
CA LYS A 91 -2.86 -6.37 7.18
C LYS A 91 -3.40 -6.24 5.76
N ILE A 92 -3.19 -7.25 4.92
CA ILE A 92 -3.74 -7.28 3.56
C ILE A 92 -5.26 -7.18 3.59
N LYS A 93 -5.94 -7.99 4.41
CA LYS A 93 -7.41 -7.91 4.58
C LYS A 93 -7.88 -6.52 5.04
N GLY A 94 -7.14 -5.88 5.95
CA GLY A 94 -7.43 -4.53 6.40
C GLY A 94 -7.28 -3.48 5.28
N LEU A 95 -6.29 -3.64 4.42
CA LEU A 95 -6.08 -2.77 3.25
C LEU A 95 -7.14 -3.01 2.17
N GLU A 96 -7.51 -4.26 1.89
CA GLU A 96 -8.60 -4.61 0.96
C GLU A 96 -9.91 -3.97 1.40
N LEU A 97 -10.23 -4.00 2.69
CA LEU A 97 -11.42 -3.34 3.22
C LEU A 97 -11.37 -1.82 3.01
N LYS A 98 -10.22 -1.18 3.25
CA LYS A 98 -10.06 0.27 3.00
C LYS A 98 -10.23 0.63 1.52
N VAL A 99 -9.76 -0.22 0.61
CA VAL A 99 -9.93 -0.01 -0.84
C VAL A 99 -11.38 -0.22 -1.25
N LEU A 100 -12.07 -1.20 -0.67
CA LEU A 100 -13.51 -1.40 -0.90
C LEU A 100 -14.34 -0.19 -0.43
N MET A 101 -13.95 0.39 0.72
CA MET A 101 -14.64 1.53 1.34
C MET A 101 -14.21 2.90 0.79
N SER A 102 -13.27 2.97 -0.16
CA SER A 102 -12.82 4.25 -0.75
C SER A 102 -13.56 4.65 -2.04
N GLY A 103 -14.59 3.89 -2.44
CA GLY A 103 -15.51 4.27 -3.51
C GLY A 103 -16.31 5.55 -3.19
N GLU A 104 -16.59 6.36 -4.21
CA GLU A 104 -17.14 7.74 -4.16
C GLU A 104 -18.44 7.97 -3.35
N THR A 105 -19.03 6.96 -2.71
CA THR A 105 -20.35 7.08 -2.07
C THR A 105 -20.43 6.58 -0.62
N ASP A 106 -19.30 6.43 0.10
CA ASP A 106 -19.33 5.87 1.47
C ASP A 106 -18.86 6.84 2.58
N GLN A 107 -18.58 8.11 2.27
CA GLN A 107 -18.41 9.15 3.30
C GLN A 107 -19.74 9.62 3.91
N ASN A 108 -20.88 9.16 3.39
CA ASN A 108 -22.18 9.40 4.02
C ASN A 108 -22.46 8.26 5.00
N SER A 109 -22.61 8.60 6.28
CA SER A 109 -23.10 7.68 7.30
C SER A 109 -24.31 6.90 6.78
N ALA A 110 -24.18 5.58 6.66
CA ALA A 110 -25.33 4.71 6.47
C ALA A 110 -26.22 4.83 7.71
N TYR A 111 -27.38 5.48 7.57
CA TYR A 111 -28.43 5.42 8.56
C TYR A 111 -29.16 4.09 8.39
N LEU A 112 -29.21 3.28 9.46
CA LEU A 112 -30.03 2.07 9.57
C LEU A 112 -31.38 2.40 10.19
#